data_AF-A0AA38Y3T6-F1
#
_entry.id   AF-A0AA38Y3T6-F1
#
_cell.length_a   1.000
_cell.length_b   1.000
_cell.length_c   1.000
_cell.angle_alpha   90.00
_cell.angle_beta   90.00
_cell.angle_gamma   90.00
#
_symmetry.space_group_name_H-M   'P 1'
#
loop_
_entity.id
_entity.type
_entity.pdbx_description
1 polymer ?
#
loop_
_entity_poly.entity_id
_entity_poly.type
_entity_poly.pdbx_seq_one_letter_code
_entity_poly.pdbx_strand_id
1 'polypeptide(L)'
;MYFATIHQVYPILDPESQLFTDPQLGRAEASPFEAFVLNGVYSIACHCLPGNNPQLVLLSDTYHREALTHADRVTAELNLEALQAVNLLAMRSLFDSQTGSLGQQVAFAHHLEMELSAREVEETSHALATLRATTYCVGNQMATALDRPSGLVEPDDAQTLALPNSLMHLCSLYKMQSRFRDGLSMEDMDVTNAYESDGAELNPLVQAAKSETAFLLRPSSETAMQLLISYHDEHMIFNIFTPHWAYKAGALLLSDPSQDASQEGYVLAVTVLDRCALKWPNSRALQDMLKASAKATVKSTSNQAR
;
A
#
# COMPACT_ATOMS: atom_id res chain seq x y z
N MET A 1 -12.62 -2.68 11.78
CA MET A 1 -12.13 -1.91 10.61
C MET A 1 -10.91 -2.55 9.98
N TYR A 2 -9.81 -2.81 10.71
CA TYR A 2 -8.63 -3.51 10.17
C TYR A 2 -8.96 -4.81 9.43
N PHE A 3 -9.70 -5.73 10.07
CA PHE A 3 -10.08 -7.02 9.47
C PHE A 3 -10.97 -6.92 8.23
N ALA A 4 -11.74 -5.84 8.12
CA ALA A 4 -12.62 -5.58 6.99
C ALA A 4 -11.92 -4.86 5.83
N THR A 5 -10.65 -4.43 6.02
CA THR A 5 -9.95 -3.58 5.07
C THR A 5 -8.53 -4.10 4.81
N ILE A 6 -7.54 -3.67 5.59
CA ILE A 6 -6.12 -4.03 5.42
C ILE A 6 -5.92 -5.53 5.45
N HIS A 7 -6.57 -6.25 6.37
CA HIS A 7 -6.40 -7.69 6.50
C HIS A 7 -6.91 -8.49 5.31
N GLN A 8 -7.96 -8.00 4.62
CA GLN A 8 -8.49 -8.64 3.41
C GLN A 8 -7.46 -8.67 2.28
N VAL A 9 -6.45 -7.80 2.37
CA VAL A 9 -5.42 -7.58 1.36
C VAL A 9 -4.06 -8.11 1.83
N TYR A 10 -3.78 -7.98 3.13
CA TYR A 10 -2.57 -8.45 3.79
C TYR A 10 -2.93 -9.32 5.01
N PRO A 11 -3.32 -10.59 4.79
CA PRO A 11 -3.82 -11.48 5.83
C PRO A 11 -2.69 -12.06 6.69
N ILE A 12 -2.08 -11.22 7.53
CA ILE A 12 -0.93 -11.62 8.35
C ILE A 12 -1.28 -12.16 9.75
N LEU A 13 -2.55 -12.12 10.15
CA LEU A 13 -3.06 -12.57 11.46
C LEU A 13 -4.18 -13.60 11.27
N ASP A 14 -4.45 -14.40 12.29
CA ASP A 14 -5.65 -15.23 12.29
C ASP A 14 -6.83 -14.45 12.89
N PRO A 15 -7.89 -14.12 12.12
CA PRO A 15 -9.06 -13.41 12.64
C PRO A 15 -9.86 -14.24 13.67
N GLU A 16 -9.75 -15.56 13.63
CA GLU A 16 -10.46 -16.48 14.55
C GLU A 16 -9.71 -16.68 15.87
N SER A 17 -8.51 -16.09 16.01
CA SER A 17 -7.74 -16.13 17.24
C SER A 17 -8.55 -15.57 18.41
N GLN A 18 -8.40 -16.20 19.59
CA GLN A 18 -9.04 -15.77 20.84
C GLN A 18 -8.73 -14.31 21.20
N LEU A 19 -7.58 -13.81 20.75
CA LEU A 19 -7.17 -12.41 20.90
C LEU A 19 -8.19 -11.41 20.34
N PHE A 20 -8.89 -11.77 19.25
CA PHE A 20 -9.84 -10.88 18.57
C PHE A 20 -11.29 -11.23 18.84
N THR A 21 -11.58 -12.45 19.31
CA THR A 21 -12.93 -12.96 19.53
C THR A 21 -13.39 -12.83 20.99
N ASP A 22 -12.48 -12.75 21.97
CA ASP A 22 -12.80 -12.58 23.39
C ASP A 22 -12.35 -11.21 23.96
N PRO A 23 -13.26 -10.24 24.14
CA PRO A 23 -12.96 -8.93 24.70
C PRO A 23 -12.46 -8.95 26.16
N GLN A 24 -12.72 -10.02 26.92
CA GLN A 24 -12.40 -10.14 28.34
C GLN A 24 -10.97 -10.65 28.56
N LEU A 25 -10.45 -11.48 27.65
CA LEU A 25 -9.09 -12.04 27.73
C LEU A 25 -8.01 -10.98 27.41
N GLY A 26 -8.28 -10.09 26.46
CA GLY A 26 -7.25 -9.26 25.80
C GLY A 26 -6.62 -8.11 26.58
N ARG A 27 -6.85 -7.94 27.90
CA ARG A 27 -6.30 -6.78 28.64
C ARG A 27 -5.63 -7.07 29.98
N ALA A 28 -5.98 -8.12 30.71
CA ALA A 28 -5.41 -8.36 32.03
C ALA A 28 -4.17 -9.28 32.00
N GLU A 29 -4.10 -10.20 31.03
CA GLU A 29 -3.06 -11.25 30.97
C GLU A 29 -2.42 -11.39 29.59
N ALA A 30 -2.53 -10.37 28.73
CA ALA A 30 -1.98 -10.42 27.38
C ALA A 30 -0.45 -10.64 27.41
N SER A 31 0.01 -11.62 26.66
CA SER A 31 1.42 -11.81 26.36
C SER A 31 1.98 -10.56 25.63
N PRO A 32 3.30 -10.34 25.64
CA PRO A 32 3.91 -9.22 24.90
C PRO A 32 3.55 -9.22 23.41
N PHE A 33 3.44 -10.40 22.79
CA PHE A 33 3.03 -10.53 21.40
C PHE A 33 1.58 -10.10 21.19
N GLU A 34 0.65 -10.59 22.03
CA GLU A 34 -0.76 -10.19 21.94
C GLU A 34 -0.96 -8.70 22.18
N ALA A 35 -0.29 -8.14 23.18
CA ALA A 35 -0.32 -6.70 23.46
C ALA A 35 0.26 -5.89 22.28
N PHE A 36 1.37 -6.34 21.70
CA PHE A 36 1.96 -5.75 20.51
C PHE A 36 0.98 -5.75 19.33
N VAL A 37 0.42 -6.91 19.01
CA VAL A 37 -0.48 -7.11 17.87
C VAL A 37 -1.76 -6.28 18.04
N LEU A 38 -2.38 -6.32 19.22
CA LEU A 38 -3.63 -5.59 19.48
C LEU A 38 -3.44 -4.08 19.28
N ASN A 39 -2.37 -3.52 19.87
CA ASN A 39 -2.04 -2.11 19.72
C ASN A 39 -1.65 -1.76 18.27
N GLY A 40 -0.88 -2.61 17.58
CA GLY A 40 -0.54 -2.41 16.17
C GLY A 40 -1.78 -2.42 15.26
N VAL A 41 -2.69 -3.37 15.46
CA VAL A 41 -3.96 -3.47 14.74
C VAL A 41 -4.83 -2.23 14.97
N TYR A 42 -4.98 -1.79 16.22
CA TYR A 42 -5.73 -0.56 16.53
C TYR A 42 -5.06 0.68 15.94
N SER A 43 -3.73 0.75 15.96
CA SER A 43 -2.98 1.84 15.37
C SER A 43 -3.24 1.94 13.86
N ILE A 44 -3.16 0.84 13.12
CA ILE A 44 -3.44 0.80 11.69
C ILE A 44 -4.92 1.10 11.43
N ALA A 45 -5.83 0.50 12.20
CA ALA A 45 -7.27 0.71 12.04
C ALA A 45 -7.64 2.19 12.09
N CYS A 46 -7.02 2.99 12.97
CA CYS A 46 -7.26 4.42 13.05
C CYS A 46 -7.01 5.19 11.73
N HIS A 47 -6.19 4.64 10.81
CA HIS A 47 -5.94 5.23 9.50
C HIS A 47 -6.93 4.81 8.42
N CYS A 48 -7.76 3.79 8.65
CA CYS A 48 -8.65 3.21 7.64
C CYS A 48 -10.05 3.83 7.61
N LEU A 49 -10.25 5.01 8.23
CA LEU A 49 -11.55 5.69 8.22
C LEU A 49 -11.91 6.19 6.80
N PRO A 50 -13.18 6.11 6.39
CA PRO A 50 -13.65 6.64 5.11
C PRO A 50 -13.26 8.10 4.88
N GLY A 51 -13.05 8.46 3.63
CA GLY A 51 -12.70 9.83 3.23
C GLY A 51 -11.28 10.28 3.63
N ASN A 52 -10.43 9.36 4.10
CA ASN A 52 -9.13 9.68 4.70
C ASN A 52 -9.23 10.56 5.97
N ASN A 53 -10.29 10.36 6.77
CA ASN A 53 -10.57 11.17 7.97
C ASN A 53 -9.40 11.13 8.98
N PRO A 54 -8.85 12.29 9.41
CA PRO A 54 -7.69 12.36 10.31
C PRO A 54 -8.03 12.28 11.80
N GLN A 55 -9.31 12.19 12.20
CA GLN A 55 -9.77 12.30 13.60
C GLN A 55 -9.08 11.33 14.57
N LEU A 56 -8.66 10.16 14.10
CA LEU A 56 -8.04 9.13 14.94
C LEU A 56 -6.52 9.05 14.81
N VAL A 57 -5.87 9.96 14.08
CA VAL A 57 -4.40 9.91 13.88
C VAL A 57 -3.64 9.99 15.21
N LEU A 58 -4.05 10.89 16.12
CA LEU A 58 -3.41 10.98 17.46
C LEU A 58 -3.59 9.71 18.30
N LEU A 59 -4.75 9.06 18.16
CA LEU A 59 -5.01 7.78 18.83
C LEU A 59 -4.16 6.67 18.20
N SER A 60 -3.98 6.68 16.88
CA SER A 60 -3.07 5.78 16.16
C SER A 60 -1.66 5.83 16.74
N ASP A 61 -1.13 7.03 16.96
CA ASP A 61 0.24 7.22 17.47
C ASP A 61 0.37 6.78 18.93
N THR A 62 -0.70 6.91 19.71
CA THR A 62 -0.75 6.40 21.09
C THR A 62 -0.66 4.88 21.12
N TYR A 63 -1.49 4.20 20.32
CA TYR A 63 -1.41 2.74 20.20
C TYR A 63 -0.09 2.27 19.58
N HIS A 64 0.45 2.99 18.60
CA HIS A 64 1.75 2.64 18.02
C HIS A 64 2.86 2.68 19.07
N ARG A 65 2.90 3.76 19.88
CA ARG A 65 3.87 3.89 20.96
C ARG A 65 3.75 2.77 21.98
N GLU A 66 2.52 2.39 22.33
CA GLU A 66 2.27 1.26 23.24
C GLU A 66 2.78 -0.06 22.65
N ALA A 67 2.49 -0.33 21.36
CA ALA A 67 3.03 -1.50 20.67
C ALA A 67 4.57 -1.53 20.71
N LEU A 68 5.22 -0.39 20.48
CA LEU A 68 6.69 -0.31 20.48
C LEU A 68 7.33 -0.66 21.84
N THR A 69 6.60 -0.57 22.96
CA THR A 69 7.12 -1.01 24.27
C THR A 69 7.39 -2.52 24.34
N HIS A 70 6.78 -3.29 23.42
CA HIS A 70 6.92 -4.74 23.33
C HIS A 70 7.73 -5.19 22.11
N ALA A 71 8.07 -4.29 21.19
CA ALA A 71 8.71 -4.61 19.92
C ALA A 71 9.98 -5.44 20.09
N ASP A 72 10.93 -4.96 20.91
CA ASP A 72 12.22 -5.62 21.13
C ASP A 72 12.05 -7.07 21.62
N ARG A 73 11.06 -7.32 22.47
CA ARG A 73 10.79 -8.66 23.02
C ARG A 73 10.17 -9.57 21.98
N VAL A 74 9.23 -9.07 21.18
CA VAL A 74 8.51 -9.84 20.17
C VAL A 74 9.43 -10.17 18.98
N THR A 75 10.31 -9.25 18.60
CA THR A 75 11.21 -9.43 17.45
C THR A 75 12.56 -10.07 17.83
N ALA A 76 12.77 -10.42 19.10
CA ALA A 76 14.00 -11.09 19.54
C ALA A 76 14.04 -12.57 19.13
N GLU A 77 12.88 -13.19 18.94
CA GLU A 77 12.77 -14.60 18.60
C GLU A 77 12.73 -14.81 17.08
N LEU A 78 13.29 -15.95 16.62
CA LEU A 78 13.23 -16.36 15.22
C LEU A 78 12.04 -17.30 15.01
N ASN A 79 10.83 -16.74 14.98
CA ASN A 79 9.58 -17.49 14.84
C ASN A 79 8.58 -16.73 13.94
N LEU A 80 7.42 -17.34 13.67
CA LEU A 80 6.37 -16.72 12.85
C LEU A 80 5.78 -15.45 13.49
N GLU A 81 5.65 -15.42 14.82
CA GLU A 81 5.11 -14.27 15.55
C GLU A 81 5.97 -13.02 15.35
N ALA A 82 7.29 -13.17 15.39
CA ALA A 82 8.22 -12.10 15.06
C ALA A 82 8.02 -11.60 13.63
N LEU A 83 7.81 -12.50 12.66
CA LEU A 83 7.59 -12.11 11.26
C LEU A 83 6.24 -11.39 11.06
N GLN A 84 5.19 -11.84 11.76
CA GLN A 84 3.90 -11.15 11.80
C GLN A 84 4.05 -9.75 12.40
N ALA A 85 4.79 -9.64 13.51
CA ALA A 85 5.01 -8.37 14.19
C ALA A 85 5.76 -7.36 13.30
N VAL A 86 6.83 -7.79 12.62
CA VAL A 86 7.59 -6.92 11.71
C VAL A 86 6.75 -6.53 10.48
N ASN A 87 5.95 -7.44 9.93
CA ASN A 87 5.01 -7.10 8.86
C ASN A 87 3.96 -6.08 9.32
N LEU A 88 3.48 -6.17 10.57
CA LEU A 88 2.57 -5.20 11.17
C LEU A 88 3.24 -3.81 11.30
N LEU A 89 4.52 -3.75 11.69
CA LEU A 89 5.31 -2.50 11.69
C LEU A 89 5.49 -1.91 10.30
N ALA A 90 5.79 -2.75 9.31
CA ALA A 90 5.92 -2.34 7.92
C ALA A 90 4.60 -1.73 7.42
N MET A 91 3.47 -2.40 7.63
CA MET A 91 2.16 -1.86 7.28
C MET A 91 1.82 -0.58 8.01
N ARG A 92 2.14 -0.46 9.31
CA ARG A 92 1.94 0.80 10.04
C ARG A 92 2.78 1.94 9.46
N SER A 93 3.98 1.64 8.98
CA SER A 93 4.87 2.61 8.35
C SER A 93 4.33 3.16 7.02
N LEU A 94 3.39 2.47 6.36
CA LEU A 94 2.70 3.01 5.18
C LEU A 94 1.86 4.26 5.49
N PHE A 95 1.54 4.53 6.75
CA PHE A 95 0.74 5.69 7.17
C PHE A 95 1.55 6.79 7.85
N ASP A 96 2.85 6.58 8.08
CA ASP A 96 3.72 7.51 8.78
C ASP A 96 4.87 7.96 7.89
N SER A 97 4.80 9.21 7.42
CA SER A 97 5.80 9.80 6.55
C SER A 97 6.99 10.42 7.29
N GLN A 98 6.95 10.53 8.62
CA GLN A 98 7.96 11.23 9.41
C GLN A 98 8.86 10.27 10.18
N THR A 99 8.27 9.33 10.89
CA THR A 99 8.98 8.39 11.76
C THR A 99 8.92 6.94 11.26
N GLY A 100 8.14 6.68 10.21
CA GLY A 100 8.02 5.36 9.61
C GLY A 100 9.31 4.89 8.96
N SER A 101 9.79 3.72 9.37
CA SER A 101 11.01 3.11 8.82
C SER A 101 10.69 1.94 7.89
N LEU A 102 9.81 2.18 6.91
CA LEU A 102 9.28 1.14 6.03
C LEU A 102 10.36 0.28 5.39
N GLY A 103 11.43 0.91 4.88
CA GLY A 103 12.54 0.18 4.25
C GLY A 103 13.30 -0.73 5.21
N GLN A 104 13.52 -0.30 6.46
CA GLN A 104 14.18 -1.15 7.46
C GLN A 104 13.27 -2.29 7.90
N GLN A 105 11.97 -2.04 8.08
CA GLN A 105 11.01 -3.08 8.46
C GLN A 105 10.85 -4.13 7.36
N VAL A 106 10.79 -3.73 6.09
CA VAL A 106 10.74 -4.66 4.94
C VAL A 106 12.02 -5.49 4.85
N ALA A 107 13.20 -4.85 5.00
CA ALA A 107 14.47 -5.58 4.98
C ALA A 107 14.58 -6.58 6.14
N PHE A 108 14.14 -6.18 7.34
CA PHE A 108 14.15 -7.06 8.50
C PHE A 108 13.17 -8.23 8.35
N ALA A 109 11.95 -7.98 7.86
CA ALA A 109 10.98 -9.02 7.56
C ALA A 109 11.52 -10.02 6.53
N HIS A 110 12.18 -9.54 5.48
CA HIS A 110 12.78 -10.41 4.47
C HIS A 110 13.91 -11.28 5.04
N HIS A 111 14.81 -10.72 5.85
CA HIS A 111 15.85 -11.50 6.51
C HIS A 111 15.28 -12.57 7.45
N LEU A 112 14.26 -12.21 8.23
CA LEU A 112 13.60 -13.13 9.15
C LEU A 112 12.90 -14.27 8.40
N GLU A 113 12.23 -13.94 7.29
CA GLU A 113 11.60 -14.91 6.41
C GLU A 113 12.61 -15.89 5.81
N MET A 114 13.75 -15.40 5.29
CA MET A 114 14.80 -16.28 4.74
C MET A 114 15.33 -17.28 5.78
N GLU A 115 15.56 -16.81 7.01
CA GLU A 115 16.03 -17.65 8.12
C GLU A 115 14.99 -18.69 8.56
N LEU A 116 13.70 -18.34 8.53
CA LEU A 116 12.61 -19.26 8.81
C LEU A 116 12.47 -20.33 7.73
N SER A 117 12.57 -19.93 6.45
CA SER A 117 12.50 -20.87 5.33
C SER A 117 13.67 -21.83 5.24
N ALA A 118 14.85 -21.44 5.73
CA ALA A 118 15.98 -22.36 5.88
C ALA A 118 15.72 -23.47 6.93
N ARG A 119 14.75 -23.28 7.83
CA ARG A 119 14.40 -24.18 8.93
C ARG A 119 13.05 -24.88 8.74
N GLU A 120 12.43 -24.71 7.58
CA GLU A 120 11.00 -25.00 7.36
C GLU A 120 10.59 -26.45 7.70
N VAL A 121 9.44 -26.56 8.36
CA VAL A 121 8.62 -27.78 8.56
C VAL A 121 7.30 -27.57 7.81
N GLU A 122 6.80 -28.59 7.11
CA GLU A 122 5.64 -28.53 6.19
C GLU A 122 4.40 -27.82 6.78
N GLU A 123 4.12 -27.98 8.08
CA GLU A 123 2.92 -27.43 8.75
C GLU A 123 2.87 -25.90 8.79
N THR A 124 4.02 -25.21 8.76
CA THR A 124 4.11 -23.73 8.80
C THR A 124 4.16 -23.07 7.42
N SER A 125 4.18 -23.86 6.35
CA SER A 125 4.51 -23.40 5.00
C SER A 125 3.52 -22.36 4.45
N HIS A 126 2.20 -22.53 4.70
CA HIS A 126 1.19 -21.61 4.16
C HIS A 126 1.20 -20.22 4.83
N ALA A 127 1.31 -20.18 6.17
CA ALA A 127 1.40 -18.92 6.91
C ALA A 127 2.68 -18.15 6.52
N LEU A 128 3.79 -18.86 6.40
CA LEU A 128 5.07 -18.29 5.97
C LEU A 128 5.01 -17.76 4.54
N ALA A 129 4.40 -18.51 3.60
CA ALA A 129 4.18 -18.05 2.23
C ALA A 129 3.33 -16.77 2.17
N THR A 130 2.29 -16.69 3.00
CA THR A 130 1.42 -15.50 3.11
C THR A 130 2.20 -14.27 3.63
N LEU A 131 3.05 -14.47 4.63
CA LEU A 131 3.90 -13.41 5.20
C LEU A 131 5.01 -12.97 4.23
N ARG A 132 5.62 -13.91 3.50
CA ARG A 132 6.58 -13.64 2.41
C ARG A 132 5.92 -12.78 1.34
N ALA A 133 4.76 -13.21 0.84
CA ALA A 133 4.00 -12.47 -0.16
C ALA A 133 3.61 -11.07 0.31
N THR A 134 3.19 -10.93 1.58
CA THR A 134 2.91 -9.61 2.17
C THR A 134 4.15 -8.72 2.19
N THR A 135 5.28 -9.26 2.67
CA THR A 135 6.56 -8.55 2.70
C THR A 135 6.97 -8.09 1.30
N TYR A 136 6.83 -8.98 0.31
CA TYR A 136 7.11 -8.69 -1.10
C TYR A 136 6.24 -7.56 -1.66
N CYS A 137 4.93 -7.62 -1.43
CA CYS A 137 3.97 -6.60 -1.91
C CYS A 137 4.25 -5.22 -1.28
N VAL A 138 4.39 -5.16 0.05
CA VAL A 138 4.66 -3.90 0.77
C VAL A 138 6.01 -3.31 0.33
N GLY A 139 7.03 -4.17 0.19
CA GLY A 139 8.34 -3.74 -0.29
C GLY A 139 8.34 -3.22 -1.71
N ASN A 140 7.63 -3.89 -2.63
CA ASN A 140 7.52 -3.43 -4.01
C ASN A 140 6.64 -2.19 -4.18
N GLN A 141 5.60 -2.00 -3.36
CA GLN A 141 4.84 -0.75 -3.35
C GLN A 141 5.76 0.46 -3.10
N MET A 142 6.62 0.36 -2.08
CA MET A 142 7.62 1.37 -1.79
C MET A 142 8.65 1.51 -2.91
N ALA A 143 9.15 0.39 -3.43
CA ALA A 143 10.17 0.36 -4.48
C ALA A 143 9.67 1.05 -5.77
N THR A 144 8.45 0.77 -6.19
CA THR A 144 7.80 1.40 -7.35
C THR A 144 7.58 2.90 -7.11
N ALA A 145 7.05 3.29 -5.95
CA ALA A 145 6.78 4.69 -5.65
C ALA A 145 8.07 5.54 -5.61
N LEU A 146 9.19 4.95 -5.19
CA LEU A 146 10.49 5.60 -5.08
C LEU A 146 11.41 5.39 -6.30
N ASP A 147 10.90 4.72 -7.35
CA ASP A 147 11.65 4.40 -8.57
C ASP A 147 13.01 3.74 -8.28
N ARG A 148 13.02 2.73 -7.41
CA ARG A 148 14.23 2.02 -6.99
C ARG A 148 14.04 0.50 -7.03
N PRO A 149 15.10 -0.30 -7.23
CA PRO A 149 15.00 -1.75 -7.11
C PRO A 149 14.56 -2.15 -5.69
N SER A 150 13.70 -3.15 -5.57
CA SER A 150 13.25 -3.67 -4.26
C SER A 150 14.32 -4.54 -3.60
N GLY A 151 15.11 -5.27 -4.39
CA GLY A 151 16.07 -6.27 -3.90
C GLY A 151 15.42 -7.51 -3.28
N LEU A 152 14.08 -7.61 -3.35
CA LEU A 152 13.32 -8.73 -2.80
C LEU A 152 13.21 -9.85 -3.82
N VAL A 153 13.29 -11.09 -3.35
CA VAL A 153 13.12 -12.27 -4.18
C VAL A 153 11.65 -12.40 -4.61
N GLU A 154 11.43 -12.63 -5.89
CA GLU A 154 10.09 -12.84 -6.44
C GLU A 154 9.47 -14.15 -5.92
N PRO A 155 8.23 -14.14 -5.40
CA PRO A 155 7.54 -15.37 -5.01
C PRO A 155 7.30 -16.27 -6.22
N ASP A 156 7.39 -17.59 -6.00
CA ASP A 156 7.09 -18.61 -7.01
C ASP A 156 5.62 -18.51 -7.47
N ASP A 157 5.38 -18.77 -8.75
CA ASP A 157 4.05 -18.68 -9.36
C ASP A 157 3.08 -19.70 -8.75
N ALA A 158 3.56 -20.93 -8.48
CA ALA A 158 2.75 -21.97 -7.85
C ALA A 158 2.34 -21.59 -6.42
N GLN A 159 3.25 -20.97 -5.65
CA GLN A 159 2.95 -20.45 -4.31
C GLN A 159 1.98 -19.26 -4.36
N THR A 160 2.12 -18.40 -5.38
CA THR A 160 1.27 -17.22 -5.55
C THR A 160 -0.19 -17.60 -5.79
N LEU A 161 -0.44 -18.64 -6.60
CA LEU A 161 -1.79 -19.15 -6.90
C LEU A 161 -2.49 -19.77 -5.67
N ALA A 162 -1.74 -20.16 -4.64
CA ALA A 162 -2.28 -20.69 -3.39
C ALA A 162 -2.65 -19.59 -2.37
N LEU A 163 -2.33 -18.32 -2.66
CA LEU A 163 -2.59 -17.20 -1.75
C LEU A 163 -4.07 -16.80 -1.74
N PRO A 164 -4.54 -16.14 -0.66
CA PRO A 164 -5.85 -15.50 -0.65
C PRO A 164 -6.01 -14.53 -1.84
N ASN A 165 -7.20 -14.52 -2.45
CA ASN A 165 -7.46 -13.83 -3.72
C ASN A 165 -6.88 -12.42 -3.79
N SER A 166 -7.16 -11.52 -2.84
CA SER A 166 -6.65 -10.14 -2.89
C SER A 166 -5.12 -10.06 -2.85
N LEU A 167 -4.48 -10.89 -2.03
CA LEU A 167 -3.03 -10.93 -1.90
C LEU A 167 -2.39 -11.52 -3.17
N MET A 168 -2.99 -12.57 -3.74
CA MET A 168 -2.59 -13.14 -5.03
C MET A 168 -2.59 -12.05 -6.13
N HIS A 169 -3.68 -11.29 -6.26
CA HIS A 169 -3.78 -10.21 -7.25
C HIS A 169 -2.73 -9.14 -7.01
N LEU A 170 -2.53 -8.69 -5.77
CA LEU A 170 -1.47 -7.74 -5.44
C LEU A 170 -0.08 -8.26 -5.78
N CYS A 171 0.23 -9.51 -5.45
CA CYS A 171 1.50 -10.15 -5.77
C CYS A 171 1.74 -10.11 -7.28
N SER A 172 0.77 -10.54 -8.09
CA SER A 172 0.87 -10.51 -9.55
C SER A 172 1.12 -9.09 -10.09
N LEU A 173 0.41 -8.09 -9.56
CA LEU A 173 0.60 -6.69 -9.96
C LEU A 173 1.99 -6.17 -9.59
N TYR A 174 2.46 -6.41 -8.36
CA TYR A 174 3.78 -5.96 -7.93
C TYR A 174 4.94 -6.72 -8.59
N LYS A 175 4.74 -7.99 -8.97
CA LYS A 175 5.66 -8.75 -9.84
C LYS A 175 5.82 -8.04 -11.18
N MET A 176 4.70 -7.67 -11.81
CA MET A 176 4.71 -6.93 -13.08
C MET A 176 5.43 -5.58 -12.96
N GLN A 177 5.14 -4.80 -11.90
CA GLN A 177 5.84 -3.54 -11.65
C GLN A 177 7.35 -3.74 -11.42
N SER A 178 7.74 -4.78 -10.67
CA SER A 178 9.15 -5.10 -10.41
C SER A 178 9.88 -5.46 -11.71
N ARG A 179 9.31 -6.38 -12.49
CA ARG A 179 9.85 -6.83 -13.78
C ARG A 179 10.02 -5.66 -14.76
N PHE A 180 9.02 -4.78 -14.85
CA PHE A 180 9.09 -3.58 -15.68
C PHE A 180 10.25 -2.66 -15.27
N ARG A 181 10.42 -2.43 -13.98
CA ARG A 181 11.52 -1.61 -13.44
C ARG A 181 12.90 -2.25 -13.70
N ASP A 182 12.96 -3.57 -13.73
CA ASP A 182 14.17 -4.33 -14.07
C ASP A 182 14.44 -4.38 -15.59
N GLY A 183 13.60 -3.72 -16.40
CA GLY A 183 13.81 -3.50 -17.84
C GLY A 183 13.16 -4.53 -18.76
N LEU A 184 12.28 -5.40 -18.25
CA LEU A 184 11.49 -6.30 -19.09
C LEU A 184 10.46 -5.51 -19.90
N SER A 185 10.34 -5.83 -21.20
CA SER A 185 9.43 -5.13 -22.09
C SER A 185 7.98 -5.50 -21.80
N MET A 186 7.03 -4.60 -22.15
CA MET A 186 5.60 -4.91 -22.03
C MET A 186 5.16 -6.11 -22.89
N GLU A 187 5.84 -6.36 -24.00
CA GLU A 187 5.53 -7.48 -24.91
C GLU A 187 5.93 -8.83 -24.30
N ASP A 188 6.94 -8.82 -23.43
CA ASP A 188 7.42 -10.00 -22.70
C ASP A 188 6.64 -10.26 -21.40
N MET A 189 5.77 -9.34 -21.00
CA MET A 189 4.93 -9.49 -19.81
C MET A 189 3.57 -10.08 -20.20
N ASP A 190 3.17 -11.15 -19.52
CA ASP A 190 1.81 -11.71 -19.64
C ASP A 190 0.81 -10.79 -18.91
N VAL A 191 0.44 -9.70 -19.59
CA VAL A 191 -0.48 -8.69 -19.08
C VAL A 191 -1.93 -9.23 -19.03
N THR A 192 -2.23 -10.25 -19.81
CA THR A 192 -3.58 -10.82 -19.99
C THR A 192 -4.18 -11.37 -18.70
N ASN A 193 -3.39 -12.13 -17.92
CA ASN A 193 -3.87 -12.75 -16.67
C ASN A 193 -4.08 -11.75 -15.51
N ALA A 194 -3.46 -10.57 -15.54
CA ALA A 194 -3.56 -9.58 -14.45
C ALA A 194 -4.77 -8.63 -14.57
N TYR A 195 -5.38 -8.56 -15.76
CA TYR A 195 -6.46 -7.61 -16.05
C TYR A 195 -7.85 -8.24 -16.13
N GLU A 196 -7.94 -9.55 -16.36
CA GLU A 196 -9.18 -10.32 -16.29
C GLU A 196 -9.60 -10.53 -14.84
N SER A 197 -10.44 -9.63 -14.33
CA SER A 197 -11.21 -9.90 -13.12
C SER A 197 -12.53 -10.52 -13.55
N ASP A 198 -12.72 -11.76 -13.15
CA ASP A 198 -14.02 -12.40 -12.99
C ASP A 198 -14.94 -11.44 -12.18
N GLY A 199 -16.24 -11.43 -12.46
CA GLY A 199 -17.20 -10.35 -12.14
C GLY A 199 -17.46 -9.95 -10.67
N ALA A 200 -16.52 -10.16 -9.75
CA ALA A 200 -16.57 -9.73 -8.36
C ALA A 200 -15.94 -8.34 -8.15
N GLU A 201 -16.51 -7.55 -7.25
CA GLU A 201 -16.02 -6.23 -6.85
C GLU A 201 -14.68 -6.36 -6.12
N LEU A 202 -13.60 -5.86 -6.73
CA LEU A 202 -12.25 -5.89 -6.15
C LEU A 202 -12.14 -4.94 -4.95
N ASN A 203 -11.32 -5.32 -3.96
CA ASN A 203 -10.99 -4.43 -2.85
C ASN A 203 -10.37 -3.11 -3.37
N PRO A 204 -10.72 -1.93 -2.80
CA PRO A 204 -10.20 -0.64 -3.26
C PRO A 204 -8.67 -0.55 -3.37
N LEU A 205 -7.92 -1.19 -2.45
CA LEU A 205 -6.46 -1.20 -2.50
C LEU A 205 -5.93 -2.02 -3.68
N VAL A 206 -6.59 -3.13 -4.01
CA VAL A 206 -6.23 -3.97 -5.17
C VAL A 206 -6.56 -3.22 -6.47
N GLN A 207 -7.71 -2.55 -6.52
CA GLN A 207 -8.12 -1.73 -7.66
C GLN A 207 -7.19 -0.53 -7.88
N ALA A 208 -6.75 0.11 -6.80
CA ALA A 208 -5.75 1.16 -6.85
C ALA A 208 -4.41 0.63 -7.37
N ALA A 209 -3.89 -0.48 -6.83
CA ALA A 209 -2.67 -1.12 -7.31
C ALA A 209 -2.77 -1.52 -8.81
N LYS A 210 -3.93 -2.00 -9.26
CA LYS A 210 -4.20 -2.30 -10.68
C LYS A 210 -4.08 -1.04 -11.53
N SER A 211 -4.66 0.07 -11.07
CA SER A 211 -4.64 1.35 -11.77
C SER A 211 -3.24 1.98 -11.76
N GLU A 212 -2.51 1.85 -10.65
CA GLU A 212 -1.09 2.24 -10.52
C GLU A 212 -0.22 1.47 -11.51
N THR A 213 -0.39 0.14 -11.59
CA THR A 213 0.31 -0.71 -12.57
C THR A 213 -0.02 -0.30 -13.99
N ALA A 214 -1.29 -0.12 -14.34
CA ALA A 214 -1.70 0.30 -15.69
C ALA A 214 -1.07 1.64 -16.08
N PHE A 215 -1.11 2.60 -15.16
CA PHE A 215 -0.53 3.92 -15.36
C PHE A 215 1.00 3.88 -15.47
N LEU A 216 1.68 3.05 -14.68
CA LEU A 216 3.12 2.86 -14.75
C LEU A 216 3.56 2.28 -16.09
N LEU A 217 2.90 1.21 -16.54
CA LEU A 217 3.29 0.48 -17.75
C LEU A 217 2.95 1.24 -19.02
N ARG A 218 1.79 1.90 -19.04
CA ARG A 218 1.32 2.68 -20.18
C ARG A 218 0.75 4.02 -19.70
N PRO A 219 1.62 5.02 -19.49
CA PRO A 219 1.17 6.36 -19.12
C PRO A 219 0.34 6.98 -20.25
N SER A 220 -0.95 7.21 -20.00
CA SER A 220 -1.88 7.87 -20.91
C SER A 220 -2.92 8.67 -20.12
N SER A 221 -3.67 9.56 -20.79
CA SER A 221 -4.78 10.28 -20.15
C SER A 221 -5.82 9.33 -19.55
N GLU A 222 -6.08 8.21 -20.22
CA GLU A 222 -7.03 7.19 -19.76
C GLU A 222 -6.56 6.49 -18.48
N THR A 223 -5.32 6.01 -18.45
CA THR A 223 -4.76 5.32 -17.27
C THR A 223 -4.56 6.28 -16.10
N ALA A 224 -4.20 7.54 -16.39
CA ALA A 224 -4.13 8.61 -15.38
C ALA A 224 -5.51 8.92 -14.78
N MET A 225 -6.54 9.04 -15.62
CA MET A 225 -7.91 9.28 -15.17
C MET A 225 -8.42 8.12 -14.32
N GLN A 226 -8.23 6.88 -14.77
CA GLN A 226 -8.65 5.68 -14.05
C GLN A 226 -7.98 5.56 -12.66
N LEU A 227 -6.71 5.94 -12.54
CA LEU A 227 -5.99 6.01 -11.28
C LEU A 227 -6.56 7.09 -10.34
N LEU A 228 -6.86 8.27 -10.86
CA LEU A 228 -7.45 9.34 -10.04
C LEU A 228 -8.87 9.01 -9.59
N ILE A 229 -9.67 8.34 -10.44
CA ILE A 229 -11.00 7.84 -10.09
C ILE A 229 -10.91 6.81 -8.97
N SER A 230 -9.97 5.86 -9.03
CA SER A 230 -9.82 4.85 -7.96
C SER A 230 -9.39 5.47 -6.63
N TYR A 231 -8.58 6.53 -6.64
CA TYR A 231 -8.27 7.30 -5.44
C TYR A 231 -9.40 8.22 -4.96
N HIS A 232 -10.35 8.57 -5.82
CA HIS A 232 -11.48 9.41 -5.43
C HIS A 232 -12.51 8.65 -4.61
N ASP A 233 -12.51 7.32 -4.65
CA ASP A 233 -13.40 6.46 -3.87
C ASP A 233 -13.39 6.81 -2.36
N GLU A 234 -14.56 6.73 -1.73
CA GLU A 234 -14.74 7.10 -0.32
C GLU A 234 -14.11 6.08 0.63
N HIS A 235 -14.12 4.80 0.25
CA HIS A 235 -13.56 3.68 1.01
C HIS A 235 -12.08 3.44 0.72
N MET A 236 -11.50 4.16 -0.24
CA MET A 236 -10.07 4.08 -0.51
C MET A 236 -9.23 4.47 0.71
N ILE A 237 -8.25 3.61 1.04
CA ILE A 237 -7.32 3.82 2.14
C ILE A 237 -6.03 4.40 1.59
N PHE A 238 -5.77 5.66 1.93
CA PHE A 238 -4.57 6.33 1.46
C PHE A 238 -3.36 5.91 2.28
N ASN A 239 -2.19 5.92 1.64
CA ASN A 239 -0.89 5.77 2.28
C ASN A 239 0.03 6.93 1.89
N ILE A 240 1.25 6.93 2.42
CA ILE A 240 2.24 7.99 2.17
C ILE A 240 2.66 8.13 0.69
N PHE A 241 2.36 7.14 -0.16
CA PHE A 241 2.69 7.15 -1.59
C PHE A 241 1.54 7.63 -2.48
N THR A 242 0.29 7.57 -2.01
CA THR A 242 -0.89 8.08 -2.73
C THR A 242 -0.70 9.51 -3.28
N PRO A 243 -0.13 10.49 -2.52
CA PRO A 243 0.10 11.84 -3.04
C PRO A 243 1.04 11.88 -4.25
N HIS A 244 2.06 11.02 -4.28
CA HIS A 244 3.02 10.94 -5.38
C HIS A 244 2.35 10.50 -6.69
N TRP A 245 1.55 9.44 -6.61
CA TRP A 245 0.80 8.91 -7.74
C TRP A 245 -0.26 9.90 -8.25
N ALA A 246 -1.02 10.51 -7.35
CA ALA A 246 -2.02 11.52 -7.70
C ALA A 246 -1.38 12.72 -8.41
N TYR A 247 -0.22 13.18 -7.93
CA TYR A 247 0.54 14.25 -8.58
C TYR A 247 1.02 13.84 -9.98
N LYS A 248 1.62 12.65 -10.14
CA LYS A 248 2.09 12.17 -11.45
C LYS A 248 0.96 12.09 -12.48
N ALA A 249 -0.18 11.51 -12.09
CA ALA A 249 -1.35 11.41 -12.96
C ALA A 249 -1.87 12.81 -13.37
N GLY A 250 -2.05 13.71 -12.40
CA GLY A 250 -2.47 15.09 -12.66
C GLY A 250 -1.49 15.86 -13.54
N ALA A 251 -0.18 15.70 -13.32
CA ALA A 251 0.84 16.36 -14.12
C ALA A 251 0.84 15.87 -15.57
N LEU A 252 0.64 14.57 -15.80
CA LEU A 252 0.50 14.01 -17.15
C LEU A 252 -0.73 14.59 -17.86
N LEU A 253 -1.88 14.62 -17.19
CA LEU A 253 -3.12 15.17 -17.76
C LEU A 253 -3.02 16.66 -18.12
N LEU A 254 -2.22 17.43 -17.38
CA LEU A 254 -1.96 18.84 -17.70
C LEU A 254 -0.95 19.03 -18.84
N SER A 255 -0.17 18.00 -19.19
CA SER A 255 0.83 18.08 -20.25
C SER A 255 0.23 18.00 -21.66
N ASP A 256 -0.96 17.42 -21.80
CA ASP A 256 -1.76 17.41 -23.04
C ASP A 256 -3.09 18.14 -22.85
N PRO A 257 -3.13 19.48 -23.01
CA PRO A 257 -4.31 20.30 -22.79
C PRO A 257 -5.37 20.19 -23.88
N SER A 258 -5.16 19.35 -24.91
CA SER A 258 -6.09 19.21 -26.04
C SER A 258 -7.34 18.37 -25.72
N GLN A 259 -7.43 17.80 -24.51
CA GLN A 259 -8.48 16.87 -24.10
C GLN A 259 -9.32 17.44 -22.95
N ASP A 260 -10.65 17.37 -23.04
CA ASP A 260 -11.58 17.74 -21.96
C ASP A 260 -11.28 16.99 -20.64
N ALA A 261 -10.74 15.76 -20.76
CA ALA A 261 -10.24 14.96 -19.64
C ALA A 261 -9.15 15.65 -18.80
N SER A 262 -8.44 16.64 -19.35
CA SER A 262 -7.39 17.40 -18.65
C SER A 262 -7.95 18.21 -17.48
N GLN A 263 -9.10 18.87 -17.67
CA GLN A 263 -9.69 19.72 -16.64
C GLN A 263 -10.36 18.90 -15.53
N GLU A 264 -11.12 17.86 -15.90
CA GLU A 264 -11.73 16.93 -14.93
C GLU A 264 -10.65 16.22 -14.10
N GLY A 265 -9.62 15.69 -14.78
CA GLY A 265 -8.53 14.99 -14.14
C GLY A 265 -7.70 15.89 -13.23
N TYR A 266 -7.48 17.16 -13.60
CA TYR A 266 -6.89 18.15 -12.71
C TYR A 266 -7.70 18.35 -11.43
N VAL A 267 -9.02 18.48 -11.53
CA VAL A 267 -9.90 18.64 -10.35
C VAL A 267 -9.83 17.41 -9.44
N LEU A 268 -9.84 16.20 -10.01
CA LEU A 268 -9.67 14.96 -9.26
C LEU A 268 -8.32 14.89 -8.55
N ALA A 269 -7.22 15.18 -9.24
CA ALA A 269 -5.88 15.18 -8.67
C ALA A 269 -5.76 16.16 -7.50
N VAL A 270 -6.25 17.39 -7.65
CA VAL A 270 -6.26 18.40 -6.58
C VAL A 270 -7.08 17.93 -5.38
N THR A 271 -8.24 17.31 -5.63
CA THR A 271 -9.14 16.79 -4.59
C THR A 271 -8.50 15.65 -3.80
N VAL A 272 -7.84 14.71 -4.48
CA VAL A 272 -7.11 13.62 -3.84
C VAL A 272 -5.95 14.18 -3.01
N LEU A 273 -5.19 15.14 -3.54
CA LEU A 273 -4.09 15.79 -2.82
C LEU A 273 -4.58 16.58 -1.58
N ASP A 274 -5.75 17.22 -1.66
CA ASP A 274 -6.38 17.87 -0.51
C ASP A 274 -6.76 16.85 0.59
N ARG A 275 -7.35 15.72 0.21
CA ARG A 275 -7.65 14.61 1.13
C ARG A 275 -6.38 14.04 1.75
N CYS A 276 -5.31 13.87 0.98
CA CYS A 276 -4.00 13.45 1.49
C CYS A 276 -3.42 14.45 2.50
N ALA A 277 -3.56 15.76 2.23
CA ALA A 277 -3.05 16.83 3.08
C ALA A 277 -3.68 16.87 4.48
N LEU A 278 -4.82 16.19 4.69
CA LEU A 278 -5.44 16.04 6.01
C LEU A 278 -4.57 15.23 6.98
N LYS A 279 -3.82 14.23 6.49
CA LYS A 279 -2.91 13.39 7.29
C LYS A 279 -1.44 13.72 7.06
N TRP A 280 -1.07 14.06 5.83
CA TRP A 280 0.31 14.38 5.47
C TRP A 280 0.39 15.79 4.87
N PRO A 281 0.60 16.83 5.70
CA PRO A 281 0.59 18.23 5.26
C PRO A 281 1.55 18.55 4.11
N ASN A 282 2.65 17.79 3.98
CA ASN A 282 3.62 17.93 2.88
C ASN A 282 2.99 17.70 1.49
N SER A 283 1.85 17.01 1.40
CA SER A 283 1.10 16.83 0.15
C SER A 283 0.65 18.16 -0.47
N ARG A 284 0.53 19.23 0.33
CA ARG A 284 0.21 20.58 -0.16
C ARG A 284 1.27 21.11 -1.12
N ALA A 285 2.54 20.76 -0.93
CA ALA A 285 3.60 21.17 -1.83
C ALA A 285 3.37 20.62 -3.25
N LEU A 286 2.95 19.35 -3.36
CA LEU A 286 2.60 18.74 -4.66
C LEU A 286 1.38 19.40 -5.28
N GLN A 287 0.39 19.75 -4.45
CA GLN A 287 -0.81 20.46 -4.89
C GLN A 287 -0.48 21.86 -5.43
N ASP A 288 0.38 22.61 -4.76
CA ASP A 288 0.80 23.94 -5.17
C ASP A 288 1.60 23.90 -6.48
N MET A 289 2.46 22.89 -6.64
CA MET A 289 3.16 22.62 -7.90
C MET A 289 2.17 22.34 -9.05
N LEU A 290 1.17 21.50 -8.82
CA LEU A 290 0.16 21.18 -9.83
C LEU A 290 -0.66 22.42 -10.22
N LYS A 291 -1.06 23.24 -9.24
CA LYS A 291 -1.75 24.53 -9.46
C LYS A 291 -0.88 25.51 -10.26
N ALA A 292 0.43 25.55 -10.01
CA ALA A 292 1.36 26.40 -10.75
C ALA A 292 1.47 25.95 -12.23
N SER A 293 1.58 24.64 -12.47
CA SER A 293 1.60 24.06 -13.82
C SER A 293 0.32 24.38 -14.60
N ALA A 294 -0.85 24.21 -13.99
CA ALA A 294 -2.13 24.53 -14.64
C ALA A 294 -2.22 26.01 -15.06
N LYS A 295 -1.75 26.94 -14.20
CA LYS A 295 -1.70 28.38 -14.53
C LYS A 295 -0.74 28.67 -15.69
N ALA A 296 0.36 27.95 -15.82
CA ALA A 296 1.31 28.11 -16.92
C ALA A 296 0.69 27.65 -18.25
N THR A 297 -0.03 26.52 -18.27
CA THR A 297 -0.70 25.99 -19.46
C THR A 297 -1.82 26.91 -19.96
N VAL A 298 -2.57 27.56 -19.07
CA VAL A 298 -3.60 28.57 -19.46
C VAL A 298 -2.96 29.82 -20.08
N LYS A 299 -1.78 30.25 -19.60
CA LYS A 299 -1.07 31.40 -20.17
C LYS A 299 -0.52 31.09 -21.56
N SER A 300 0.06 29.91 -21.80
CA SER A 300 0.62 29.55 -23.10
C SER A 300 -0.44 29.46 -24.20
N THR A 301 -1.59 28.84 -23.90
CA THR A 301 -2.75 28.77 -24.81
C THR A 301 -3.32 30.15 -25.14
N SER A 302 -3.41 31.06 -24.15
CA SER A 302 -3.88 32.43 -24.40
C SER A 302 -2.97 33.29 -25.28
N ASN A 303 -1.66 32.99 -25.30
CA ASN A 303 -0.68 33.69 -26.14
C ASN A 303 -0.56 33.12 -27.55
N GLN A 304 -0.95 31.87 -27.80
CA GLN A 304 -0.99 31.27 -29.14
C GLN A 304 -2.24 31.65 -29.94
N ALA A 305 -3.31 32.09 -29.25
CA ALA A 305 -4.57 32.52 -29.86
C ALA A 305 -4.62 34.02 -30.22
N ARG A 306 -3.53 34.77 -30.02
CA ARG A 306 -3.37 36.18 -30.39
C ARG A 306 -2.38 36.32 -31.54
#